data_AF-A0AAP2BRF3-F1
#
_entry.id   AF-A0AAP2BRF3-F1
#
_cell.length_a   1.000
_cell.length_b   1.000
_cell.length_c   1.000
_cell.angle_alpha   90.00
_cell.angle_beta   90.00
_cell.angle_gamma   90.00
#
_symmetry.space_group_name_H-M   'P 1'
#
loop_
_entity.id
_entity.type
_entity.pdbx_description
1 polymer ?
#
loop_
_entity_poly.entity_id
_entity_poly.type
_entity_poly.pdbx_seq_one_letter_code
_entity_poly.pdbx_strand_id
1 'polypeptide(L)'
;MQLLKSDDCVTLMGRGEVSKEELIEEAIRQGEIDVDDRERFEKAEFCANKWMKAVPREGYSTYYYESREGVRGAFKATCLQYVW
;
A
#
# COMPACT_ATOMS: atom_id res chain seq x y z
N MET A 1 -5.32 -7.18 0.38
CA MET A 1 -4.84 -5.81 0.66
C MET A 1 -3.88 -5.87 1.83
N GLN A 2 -3.06 -4.85 2.06
CA GLN A 2 -2.36 -4.67 3.34
C GLN A 2 -2.29 -3.19 3.72
N LEU A 3 -2.58 -2.86 4.97
CA LEU A 3 -2.27 -1.57 5.57
C LEU A 3 -0.86 -1.58 6.17
N LEU A 4 0.02 -0.72 5.66
CA LEU A 4 1.39 -0.53 6.13
C LEU A 4 1.48 0.78 6.90
N LYS A 5 2.13 0.74 8.07
CA LYS A 5 2.36 1.93 8.91
C LYS A 5 3.85 2.14 9.09
N SER A 6 4.28 3.37 8.95
CA SER A 6 5.59 3.87 9.36
C SER A 6 5.41 5.09 10.25
N ASP A 7 6.52 5.63 10.77
CA ASP A 7 6.48 6.78 11.67
C ASP A 7 5.86 8.02 11.00
N ASP A 8 6.08 8.20 9.70
CA ASP A 8 5.68 9.41 8.97
C ASP A 8 4.50 9.20 8.00
N CYS A 9 4.10 7.96 7.73
CA CYS A 9 3.05 7.71 6.74
C CYS A 9 2.26 6.41 6.96
N VAL A 10 1.09 6.39 6.33
CA VAL A 10 0.25 5.20 6.17
C VAL A 10 0.14 4.89 4.69
N THR A 11 0.32 3.61 4.34
CA THR A 11 0.23 3.14 2.96
C THR A 11 -0.76 1.98 2.85
N LEU A 12 -1.76 2.12 1.98
CA LEU A 12 -2.52 0.97 1.47
C LEU A 12 -1.78 0.37 0.29
N MET A 13 -1.51 -0.94 0.36
CA MET A 13 -0.86 -1.70 -0.70
C MET A 13 -1.80 -2.79 -1.23
N GLY A 14 -2.13 -2.67 -2.52
CA GLY A 14 -2.88 -3.67 -3.28
C GLY A 14 -1.94 -4.38 -4.26
N ARG A 15 -2.08 -5.70 -4.40
CA ARG A 15 -1.36 -6.43 -5.45
C ARG A 15 -2.00 -6.14 -6.81
N GLY A 16 -1.17 -5.97 -7.83
CA GLY A 16 -1.60 -5.61 -9.17
C GLY A 16 -1.62 -4.10 -9.39
N GLU A 17 -2.15 -3.70 -10.54
CA GLU A 17 -2.42 -2.31 -10.90
C GLU A 17 -3.92 -2.10 -10.78
N VAL A 18 -4.34 -1.38 -9.75
CA VAL A 18 -5.74 -1.06 -9.46
C VAL A 18 -5.91 0.44 -9.32
N SER A 19 -7.13 0.94 -9.48
CA SER A 19 -7.42 2.35 -9.24
C SER A 19 -7.36 2.69 -7.74
N LYS A 20 -7.26 3.99 -7.44
CA LYS A 20 -7.33 4.49 -6.06
C LYS A 20 -8.64 4.08 -5.40
N GLU A 21 -9.75 4.22 -6.13
CA GLU A 21 -11.10 3.90 -5.66
C GLU A 21 -11.25 2.40 -5.36
N GLU A 22 -10.83 1.54 -6.30
CA GLU A 22 -10.83 0.08 -6.12
C GLU A 22 -10.01 -0.33 -4.88
N LEU A 23 -8.87 0.33 -4.68
CA LEU A 23 -7.99 0.07 -3.54
C LEU A 23 -8.65 0.43 -2.20
N ILE A 24 -9.31 1.59 -2.14
CA ILE A 24 -10.00 2.07 -0.93
C ILE A 24 -11.21 1.18 -0.62
N GLU A 25 -12.03 0.88 -1.62
CA GLU A 25 -13.22 0.04 -1.46
C GLU A 25 -12.86 -1.35 -0.96
N GLU A 26 -11.85 -1.97 -1.56
CA GLU A 26 -11.39 -3.28 -1.14
C GLU A 26 -10.76 -3.27 0.26
N ALA A 27 -10.09 -2.18 0.65
CA ALA A 27 -9.51 -2.03 1.98
C ALA A 27 -10.61 -1.93 3.07
N ILE A 28 -11.66 -1.15 2.81
CA ILE A 28 -12.86 -1.07 3.67
C ILE A 28 -13.55 -2.43 3.74
N ARG A 29 -13.74 -3.10 2.59
CA ARG A 29 -14.40 -4.41 2.51
C ARG A 29 -13.64 -5.49 3.30
N GLN A 30 -12.31 -5.42 3.35
CA GLN A 30 -11.46 -6.32 4.12
C GLN A 30 -11.33 -5.93 5.60
N GLY A 31 -11.85 -4.76 6.00
CA GLY A 31 -11.71 -4.23 7.36
C GLY A 31 -10.29 -3.76 7.69
N GLU A 32 -9.46 -3.47 6.68
CA GLU A 32 -8.11 -2.93 6.87
C GLU A 32 -8.16 -1.44 7.30
N ILE A 33 -9.19 -0.72 6.85
CA ILE A 33 -9.50 0.67 7.25
C ILE A 33 -11.01 0.81 7.50
N ASP A 34 -11.38 1.77 8.33
CA ASP A 34 -12.79 2.12 8.54
C ASP A 34 -13.32 3.02 7.42
N VAL A 35 -14.65 3.05 7.26
CA VAL A 35 -15.32 3.94 6.29
C VAL A 35 -14.99 5.40 6.55
N ASP A 36 -14.79 5.77 7.82
CA ASP A 36 -14.45 7.13 8.23
C ASP A 36 -13.04 7.56 7.79
N ASP A 37 -12.14 6.61 7.51
CA ASP A 37 -10.81 6.91 6.98
C ASP A 37 -10.79 7.15 5.47
N ARG A 38 -11.90 6.86 4.76
CA ARG A 38 -12.01 6.98 3.29
C ARG A 38 -11.54 8.35 2.78
N GLU A 39 -12.03 9.42 3.39
CA GLU A 39 -11.75 10.79 2.92
C GLU A 39 -10.24 11.11 2.96
N ARG A 40 -9.50 10.59 3.96
CA ARG A 40 -8.05 10.77 4.06
C ARG A 40 -7.32 10.11 2.89
N PHE A 41 -7.71 8.88 2.55
CA PHE A 41 -7.12 8.14 1.44
C PHE A 41 -7.53 8.69 0.07
N GLU A 42 -8.76 9.21 -0.07
CA GLU A 42 -9.20 9.88 -1.29
C GLU A 42 -8.36 11.16 -1.54
N LYS A 43 -8.07 11.93 -0.49
CA LYS A 43 -7.22 13.13 -0.54
C LYS A 43 -5.72 12.87 -0.61
N ALA A 44 -5.29 11.63 -0.42
CA ALA A 44 -3.88 11.28 -0.44
C ALA A 44 -3.22 11.66 -1.78
N GLU A 45 -2.16 12.45 -1.74
CA GLU A 45 -1.50 12.96 -2.94
C GLU A 45 -0.70 11.88 -3.68
N PHE A 46 -0.29 10.83 -2.97
CA PHE A 46 0.57 9.79 -3.53
C PHE A 46 -0.21 8.51 -3.85
N CYS A 47 -0.34 8.20 -5.14
CA CYS A 47 -0.83 6.91 -5.62
C CYS A 47 0.04 6.46 -6.80
N ALA A 48 0.76 5.36 -6.65
CA ALA A 48 1.69 4.88 -7.67
C ALA A 48 1.69 3.36 -7.81
N ASN A 49 1.85 2.90 -9.05
CA ASN A 49 2.09 1.50 -9.37
C ASN A 49 3.60 1.23 -9.35
N LYS A 50 4.02 0.28 -8.52
CA LYS A 50 5.43 -0.02 -8.26
C LYS A 50 5.68 -1.52 -8.30
N TRP A 51 6.92 -1.91 -8.59
CA TRP A 51 7.39 -3.25 -8.28
C TRP A 51 7.80 -3.29 -6.82
N MET A 52 7.22 -4.20 -6.05
CA MET A 52 7.50 -4.35 -4.62
C MET A 52 8.03 -5.74 -4.34
N LYS A 53 8.93 -5.85 -3.37
CA LYS A 53 9.47 -7.13 -2.91
C LYS A 53 9.46 -7.17 -1.39
N ALA A 54 8.88 -8.24 -0.83
CA ALA A 54 8.99 -8.52 0.59
C ALA A 54 10.42 -8.95 0.91
N VAL A 55 11.02 -8.29 1.91
CA VAL A 55 12.36 -8.62 2.40
C VAL A 55 12.33 -8.72 3.92
N PRO A 56 13.09 -9.65 4.53
CA PRO A 56 13.26 -9.68 5.97
C PRO A 56 13.94 -8.39 6.45
N ARG A 57 13.39 -7.77 7.50
CA ARG A 57 14.02 -6.65 8.21
C ARG A 57 13.67 -6.76 9.68
N GLU A 58 14.68 -6.64 10.53
CA GLU A 58 14.49 -6.68 11.98
C GLU A 58 13.53 -5.56 12.43
N GLY A 59 12.61 -5.90 13.34
CA GLY A 59 11.58 -4.98 13.82
C GLY A 59 10.32 -4.86 12.96
N TYR A 60 10.25 -5.54 11.80
CA TYR A 60 9.08 -5.52 10.91
C TYR A 60 8.47 -6.91 10.75
N SER A 61 7.14 -7.00 10.79
CA SER A 61 6.41 -8.22 10.43
C SER A 61 6.56 -8.54 8.94
N THR A 62 6.54 -7.50 8.09
CA THR A 62 6.90 -7.56 6.68
C THR A 62 7.40 -6.20 6.24
N TYR A 63 8.58 -6.15 5.63
CA TYR A 63 9.13 -4.94 5.03
C TYR A 63 9.12 -5.06 3.51
N TYR A 64 8.59 -4.03 2.84
CA TYR A 64 8.53 -3.98 1.38
C TYR A 64 9.55 -2.98 0.85
N TYR A 65 10.38 -3.44 -0.07
CA TYR A 65 11.32 -2.60 -0.80
C TYR A 65 10.84 -2.40 -2.24
N GLU A 66 10.97 -1.18 -2.75
CA GLU A 66 10.68 -0.86 -4.15
C GLU A 66 11.78 -1.46 -5.05
N SER A 67 11.38 -2.26 -6.03
CA SER A 67 12.28 -2.79 -7.04
C SER A 67 12.22 -1.95 -8.31
N ARG A 68 13.35 -1.85 -9.01
CA ARG A 68 13.41 -1.15 -10.30
C ARG A 68 12.67 -1.90 -11.41
N GLU A 69 12.53 -3.22 -11.29
CA GLU A 69 11.96 -4.08 -12.33
C GLU A 69 11.35 -5.36 -11.74
N GLY A 70 10.76 -6.20 -12.59
CA GLY A 70 10.21 -7.51 -12.24
C GLY A 70 11.29 -8.57 -11.96
N VAL A 71 12.10 -8.38 -10.93
CA VAL A 71 13.09 -9.37 -10.49
C VAL A 71 12.43 -10.55 -9.76
N ARG A 72 13.15 -11.66 -9.58
CA ARG A 72 12.64 -12.84 -8.85
C ARG A 72 12.10 -12.47 -7.47
N GLY A 73 10.82 -12.76 -7.26
CA GLY A 73 10.08 -12.50 -6.02
C GLY A 73 9.50 -11.08 -5.89
N ALA A 74 9.71 -10.20 -6.88
CA ALA A 74 9.00 -8.94 -6.96
C ALA A 74 7.60 -9.13 -7.57
N PHE A 75 6.68 -8.24 -7.23
CA PHE A 75 5.32 -8.22 -7.75
C PHE A 75 4.89 -6.78 -8.00
N LYS A 76 4.00 -6.56 -8.98
CA LYS A 76 3.37 -5.25 -9.16
C LYS A 76 2.39 -4.97 -8.02
N ALA A 77 2.39 -3.75 -7.54
CA ALA A 77 1.47 -3.27 -6.51
C ALA A 77 1.11 -1.80 -6.72
N THR A 78 -0.15 -1.47 -6.44
CA THR A 78 -0.60 -0.09 -6.27
C THR A 78 -0.40 0.31 -4.81
N CYS A 79 0.32 1.41 -4.60
CA CYS A 79 0.61 1.96 -3.28
C CYS A 79 -0.04 3.34 -3.17
N LEU A 80 -1.00 3.47 -2.25
CA LEU A 80 -1.69 4.71 -1.94
C LEU A 80 -1.24 5.18 -0.56
N GLN A 81 -0.65 6.36 -0.47
CA GLN A 81 0.01 6.84 0.74
C GLN A 81 -0.40 8.27 1.07
N TYR A 82 -0.72 8.52 2.34
CA TYR A 82 -0.74 9.86 2.92
C TYR A 82 0.31 9.98 4.01
N VAL A 83 0.78 11.21 4.21
CA VAL A 83 1.70 11.61 5.28
C VAL A 83 0.86 12.16 6.43
N TRP A 84 1.28 11.91 7.67
CA TRP A 84 0.61 12.44 8.87
C TRP A 84 0.68 13.96 8.98
#